data_AF-A0A7C6Q2K1-F1
#
_entry.id   AF-A0A7C6Q2K1-F1
#
_cell.length_a   1.000
_cell.length_b   1.000
_cell.length_c   1.000
_cell.angle_alpha   90.00
_cell.angle_beta   90.00
_cell.angle_gamma   90.00
#
_symmetry.space_group_name_H-M   'P 1'
#
loop_
_entity.id
_entity.type
_entity.pdbx_description
1 polymer ?
#
loop_
_entity_poly.entity_id
_entity_poly.type
_entity_poly.pdbx_seq_one_letter_code
_entity_poly.pdbx_strand_id
1 'polypeptide(L)'
;MWKPYLDTAKTYFKNAVVVIDRFHYVRQALWAFDNIRRDEQRKFSKERRKYFKRSKKLLWVRFRKLSEENRQAVEVMLSLSPRLKEAYLLKEKFLEFIDSKSNEEARRKLNDWYIYVSVSNLPDFNYCLKTIRRWQEEILNSY
;
A
#
# COMPACT_ATOMS: atom_id res chain seq x y z
N MET A 1 -9.06 4.68 -10.23
CA MET A 1 -10.14 3.74 -10.55
C MET A 1 -11.39 4.57 -10.75
N TRP A 2 -11.95 4.59 -11.97
CA TRP A 2 -12.99 5.56 -12.37
C TRP A 2 -14.30 4.83 -12.63
N LYS A 3 -15.33 5.16 -11.83
CA LYS A 3 -16.62 4.45 -11.80
C LYS A 3 -17.39 4.51 -13.13
N PRO A 4 -17.46 5.66 -13.85
CA PRO A 4 -18.10 5.71 -15.17
C PRO A 4 -17.52 4.72 -16.17
N TYR A 5 -16.20 4.50 -16.19
CA TYR A 5 -15.59 3.51 -17.09
C TYR A 5 -16.04 2.09 -16.77
N LEU A 6 -16.13 1.75 -15.48
CA LEU A 6 -16.64 0.46 -15.04
C LEU A 6 -18.11 0.26 -15.47
N ASP A 7 -18.92 1.31 -15.33
CA ASP A 7 -20.35 1.25 -15.64
C ASP A 7 -20.58 1.12 -17.15
N THR A 8 -19.83 1.89 -17.96
CA THR A 8 -19.81 1.74 -19.44
C THR A 8 -19.37 0.33 -19.83
N ALA A 9 -18.29 -0.18 -19.23
CA ALA A 9 -17.78 -1.50 -19.55
C ALA A 9 -18.84 -2.60 -19.26
N LYS A 10 -19.49 -2.54 -18.10
CA LYS A 10 -20.57 -3.48 -17.72
C LYS A 10 -21.81 -3.35 -18.62
N THR A 11 -22.10 -2.15 -19.12
CA THR A 11 -23.27 -1.90 -19.98
C THR A 11 -23.09 -2.49 -21.37
N TYR A 12 -21.94 -2.23 -22.01
CA TYR A 12 -21.70 -2.59 -23.41
C TYR A 12 -20.98 -3.93 -23.59
N PHE A 13 -20.20 -4.38 -22.60
CA PHE A 13 -19.42 -5.62 -22.66
C PHE A 13 -19.85 -6.59 -21.55
N LYS A 14 -21.11 -7.06 -21.63
CA LYS A 14 -21.75 -7.87 -20.57
C LYS A 14 -21.00 -9.14 -20.16
N ASN A 15 -20.22 -9.71 -21.08
CA ASN A 15 -19.46 -10.95 -20.86
C ASN A 15 -17.96 -10.69 -20.56
N ALA A 16 -17.52 -9.43 -20.56
CA ALA A 16 -16.13 -9.11 -20.32
C ALA A 16 -15.80 -9.09 -18.82
N VAL A 17 -14.68 -9.72 -18.46
CA VAL A 17 -14.10 -9.61 -17.13
C VAL A 17 -13.38 -8.27 -17.03
N VAL A 18 -13.89 -7.37 -16.19
CA VAL A 18 -13.24 -6.07 -15.95
C VAL A 18 -12.14 -6.25 -14.93
N VAL A 19 -10.94 -5.78 -15.28
CA VAL A 19 -9.75 -5.84 -14.44
C VAL A 19 -9.23 -4.44 -14.16
N ILE A 20 -8.89 -4.15 -12.91
CA ILE A 20 -8.16 -2.93 -12.55
C ILE A 20 -6.67 -3.16 -12.70
N ASP A 21 -6.01 -2.24 -13.42
CA ASP A 21 -4.56 -2.23 -13.56
C ASP A 21 -3.85 -2.15 -12.18
N ARG A 22 -2.85 -3.02 -12.01
CA ARG A 22 -2.07 -3.18 -10.78
C ARG A 22 -1.42 -1.89 -10.30
N PHE A 23 -0.97 -1.04 -11.21
CA PHE A 23 -0.36 0.24 -10.86
C PHE A 23 -1.30 1.09 -10.01
N HIS A 24 -2.60 1.10 -10.30
CA HIS A 24 -3.53 2.01 -9.65
C HIS A 24 -3.76 1.66 -8.17
N TYR A 25 -3.97 0.40 -7.83
CA TYR A 25 -4.20 0.02 -6.43
C TYR A 25 -2.90 -0.06 -5.62
N VAL A 26 -1.78 -0.43 -6.23
CA VAL A 26 -0.45 -0.33 -5.58
C VAL A 26 -0.13 1.11 -5.23
N ARG A 27 -0.40 2.05 -6.16
CA ARG A 27 -0.17 3.48 -5.92
C ARG A 27 -0.98 4.02 -4.75
N GLN A 28 -2.23 3.55 -4.55
CA GLN A 28 -3.05 3.97 -3.41
C GLN A 28 -2.39 3.63 -2.06
N ALA A 29 -1.94 2.39 -1.89
CA ALA A 29 -1.27 1.97 -0.65
C ALA A 29 0.07 2.69 -0.43
N LEU A 30 0.85 2.88 -1.50
CA LEU A 30 2.12 3.62 -1.42
C LEU A 30 1.91 5.10 -1.08
N TRP A 31 0.84 5.73 -1.58
CA TRP A 31 0.49 7.11 -1.24
C TRP A 31 0.02 7.24 0.20
N ALA A 32 -0.80 6.32 0.70
CA ALA A 32 -1.21 6.29 2.11
C ALA A 32 0.01 6.25 3.04
N PHE A 33 0.98 5.38 2.73
CA PHE A 33 2.25 5.34 3.44
C PHE A 33 3.06 6.65 3.29
N ASP A 34 3.18 7.20 2.08
CA ASP A 34 3.98 8.40 1.84
C ASP A 34 3.42 9.64 2.55
N ASN A 35 2.10 9.73 2.70
CA ASN A 35 1.44 10.80 3.48
C ASN A 35 1.84 10.73 4.95
N ILE A 36 1.67 9.57 5.59
CA ILE A 36 2.07 9.36 6.99
C ILE A 36 3.55 9.64 7.16
N ARG A 37 4.39 9.15 6.24
CA ARG A 37 5.84 9.43 6.23
C ARG A 37 6.12 10.93 6.20
N ARG A 38 5.44 11.69 5.35
CA ARG A 38 5.62 13.16 5.27
C ARG A 38 5.20 13.85 6.56
N ASP A 39 4.11 13.41 7.18
CA ASP A 39 3.61 13.99 8.43
C ASP A 39 4.54 13.70 9.61
N GLU A 40 5.04 12.48 9.74
CA GLU A 40 6.02 12.15 10.78
C GLU A 40 7.34 12.92 10.57
N GLN A 41 7.78 13.09 9.32
CA GLN A 41 9.00 13.84 9.01
C GLN A 41 8.91 15.35 9.25
N ARG A 42 7.70 15.92 9.26
CA ARG A 42 7.52 17.35 9.62
C ARG A 42 7.89 17.59 11.08
N LYS A 43 7.74 16.59 11.95
CA LYS A 43 8.08 16.64 13.39
C LYS A 43 9.58 16.61 13.67
N PHE A 44 10.40 16.16 12.70
CA PHE A 44 11.85 16.05 12.88
C PHE A 44 12.59 17.36 12.59
N SER A 45 13.83 17.45 13.08
CA SER A 45 14.77 18.52 12.74
C SER A 45 15.05 18.59 11.23
N LYS A 46 15.49 19.77 10.75
CA LYS A 46 15.75 20.03 9.32
C LYS A 46 16.71 19.00 8.69
N GLU A 47 17.76 18.62 9.41
CA GLU A 47 18.77 17.67 8.97
C GLU A 47 18.18 16.26 8.80
N ARG A 48 17.49 15.76 9.83
CA ARG A 48 16.83 14.44 9.76
C ARG A 48 15.77 14.40 8.67
N ARG A 49 14.99 15.47 8.50
CA ARG A 49 14.01 15.57 7.40
C ARG A 49 14.67 15.44 6.03
N LYS A 50 15.85 16.07 5.82
CA LYS A 50 16.61 15.99 4.57
C LYS A 50 17.15 14.57 4.32
N TYR A 51 17.68 13.92 5.35
CA TYR A 51 18.12 12.51 5.29
C TYR A 51 16.96 11.61 4.83
N PHE A 52 15.83 11.69 5.53
CA PHE A 52 14.65 10.90 5.24
C PHE A 52 14.05 11.14 3.84
N LYS A 53 14.09 12.37 3.34
CA LYS A 53 13.65 12.69 1.97
C LYS A 53 14.55 12.00 0.93
N ARG A 54 15.87 12.01 1.15
CA ARG A 54 16.85 11.34 0.27
C ARG A 54 16.73 9.82 0.34
N SER A 55 16.43 9.27 1.51
CA SER A 55 16.27 7.83 1.75
C SER A 55 14.86 7.29 1.46
N LYS A 56 13.95 8.08 0.88
CA LYS A 56 12.57 7.66 0.57
C LYS A 56 12.52 6.35 -0.22
N LYS A 57 13.43 6.17 -1.17
CA LYS A 57 13.48 4.98 -2.03
C LYS A 57 13.64 3.69 -1.22
N LEU A 58 14.40 3.72 -0.12
CA LEU A 58 14.60 2.57 0.76
C LEU A 58 13.27 2.09 1.35
N LEU A 59 12.42 3.03 1.78
CA LEU A 59 11.11 2.73 2.34
C LEU A 59 10.07 2.29 1.29
N TRP A 60 10.29 2.63 0.01
CA TRP A 60 9.37 2.26 -1.07
C TRP A 60 9.65 0.86 -1.63
N VAL A 61 10.92 0.46 -1.65
CA VAL A 61 11.31 -0.89 -2.06
C VAL A 61 10.80 -1.93 -1.06
N ARG A 62 10.53 -3.14 -1.54
CA ARG A 62 10.15 -4.29 -0.70
C ARG A 62 11.30 -4.61 0.23
N PHE A 63 11.02 -4.81 1.51
CA PHE A 63 12.05 -5.05 2.52
C PHE A 63 12.95 -6.24 2.16
N ARG A 64 12.33 -7.34 1.69
CA ARG A 64 13.06 -8.55 1.28
C ARG A 64 14.02 -8.34 0.10
N LYS A 65 13.85 -7.28 -0.70
CA LYS A 65 14.71 -6.95 -1.85
C LYS A 65 15.86 -5.99 -1.50
N LEU A 66 15.90 -5.47 -0.27
CA LEU A 66 16.99 -4.60 0.17
C LEU A 66 18.23 -5.42 0.51
N SER A 67 19.42 -4.82 0.29
CA SER A 67 20.67 -5.32 0.87
C SER A 67 20.64 -5.21 2.39
N GLU A 68 21.51 -5.95 3.07
CA GLU A 68 21.55 -5.98 4.54
C GLU A 68 21.78 -4.57 5.15
N GLU A 69 22.72 -3.82 4.60
CA GLU A 69 22.98 -2.42 4.99
C GLU A 69 21.73 -1.54 4.86
N ASN A 70 20.97 -1.72 3.78
CA ASN A 70 19.74 -0.96 3.55
C ASN A 70 18.60 -1.40 4.47
N ARG A 71 18.55 -2.68 4.87
CA ARG A 71 17.59 -3.16 5.88
C ARG A 71 17.85 -2.51 7.22
N GLN A 72 19.11 -2.50 7.66
CA GLN A 72 19.53 -1.82 8.90
C GLN A 72 19.17 -0.33 8.85
N ALA A 73 19.43 0.35 7.73
CA ALA A 73 19.03 1.74 7.55
C ALA A 73 17.51 1.94 7.67
N VAL A 74 16.70 1.06 7.08
CA VAL A 74 15.24 1.10 7.21
C VAL A 74 14.82 0.88 8.66
N GLU A 75 15.39 -0.10 9.36
CA GLU A 75 15.05 -0.36 10.77
C GLU A 75 15.35 0.84 11.67
N VAL A 76 16.50 1.50 11.48
CA VAL A 76 16.85 2.76 12.15
C VAL A 76 15.84 3.87 11.81
N MET A 77 15.38 3.95 10.56
CA MET A 77 14.36 4.93 10.18
C MET A 77 13.00 4.64 10.85
N LEU A 78 12.61 3.38 10.97
CA LEU A 78 11.33 2.97 11.54
C LEU A 78 11.32 3.04 13.07
N SER A 79 12.47 2.93 13.74
CA SER A 79 12.57 3.07 15.21
C SER A 79 12.24 4.48 15.71
N LEU A 80 12.33 5.48 14.83
CA LEU A 80 12.10 6.88 15.14
C LEU A 80 10.62 7.27 15.29
N SER A 81 9.69 6.45 14.81
CA SER A 81 8.26 6.69 14.97
C SER A 81 7.47 5.38 14.92
N PRO A 82 6.79 4.99 16.02
CA PRO A 82 5.90 3.83 16.02
C PRO A 82 4.83 3.91 14.94
N ARG A 83 4.27 5.11 14.71
CA ARG A 83 3.28 5.37 13.67
C ARG A 83 3.83 5.12 12.26
N LEU A 84 5.09 5.51 12.01
CA LEU A 84 5.76 5.24 10.74
C LEU A 84 6.03 3.73 10.55
N LYS A 85 6.44 3.04 11.63
CA LYS A 85 6.69 1.60 11.64
C LYS A 85 5.43 0.81 11.30
N GLU A 86 4.30 1.15 11.93
CA GLU A 86 3.00 0.54 11.65
C GLU A 86 2.57 0.77 10.20
N ALA A 87 2.65 2.02 9.71
CA ALA A 87 2.34 2.36 8.33
C ALA A 87 3.22 1.60 7.32
N TYR A 88 4.50 1.39 7.64
CA TYR A 88 5.42 0.60 6.82
C TYR A 88 5.03 -0.88 6.78
N LEU A 89 4.63 -1.45 7.92
CA LEU A 89 4.15 -2.83 7.99
C LEU A 89 2.91 -3.04 7.12
N LEU A 90 1.91 -2.13 7.21
CA LEU A 90 0.71 -2.19 6.38
C LEU A 90 1.04 -2.10 4.88
N LYS A 91 2.03 -1.28 4.51
CA LYS A 91 2.54 -1.20 3.14
C LYS A 91 3.17 -2.53 2.70
N GLU A 92 4.05 -3.12 3.51
CA GLU A 92 4.68 -4.40 3.17
C GLU A 92 3.65 -5.53 3.06
N LYS A 93 2.67 -5.60 3.98
CA LYS A 93 1.56 -6.56 3.90
C LYS A 93 0.71 -6.40 2.65
N PHE A 94 0.46 -5.16 2.22
CA PHE A 94 -0.19 -4.92 0.93
C PHE A 94 0.67 -5.46 -0.23
N LEU A 95 1.98 -5.24 -0.20
CA LEU A 95 2.90 -5.76 -1.23
C LEU A 95 3.02 -7.30 -1.22
N GLU A 96 2.81 -7.97 -0.09
CA GLU A 96 2.67 -9.44 -0.02
C GLU A 96 1.40 -9.91 -0.74
N PHE A 97 0.29 -9.18 -0.62
CA PHE A 97 -0.93 -9.40 -1.42
C PHE A 97 -0.63 -9.24 -2.92
N ILE A 98 0.15 -8.23 -3.32
CA ILE A 98 0.55 -8.03 -4.72
C ILE A 98 1.29 -9.24 -5.32
N ASP A 99 2.00 -10.00 -4.50
CA ASP A 99 2.79 -11.15 -4.95
C ASP A 99 2.00 -12.45 -5.06
N SER A 100 0.71 -12.44 -4.72
CA SER A 100 -0.09 -13.65 -4.78
C SER A 100 -0.10 -14.25 -6.18
N LYS A 101 -0.04 -15.59 -6.24
CA LYS A 101 0.06 -16.35 -7.49
C LYS A 101 -1.27 -16.91 -7.95
N SER A 102 -2.29 -16.85 -7.11
CA SER A 102 -3.65 -17.29 -7.41
C SER A 102 -4.69 -16.35 -6.80
N ASN A 103 -5.89 -16.37 -7.36
CA ASN A 103 -7.04 -15.64 -6.83
C ASN A 103 -7.33 -15.96 -5.35
N GLU A 104 -7.24 -17.25 -4.98
CA GLU A 104 -7.47 -17.70 -3.59
C GLU A 104 -6.45 -17.10 -2.62
N GLU A 105 -5.16 -17.13 -2.99
CA GLU A 105 -4.09 -16.55 -2.18
C GLU A 105 -4.24 -15.02 -2.09
N ALA A 106 -4.58 -14.37 -3.20
CA ALA A 106 -4.83 -12.93 -3.25
C ALA A 106 -5.99 -12.53 -2.34
N ARG A 107 -7.12 -13.25 -2.40
CA ARG A 107 -8.31 -12.99 -1.59
C ARG A 107 -8.03 -13.16 -0.11
N ARG A 108 -7.32 -14.22 0.28
CA ARG A 108 -6.91 -14.44 1.68
C ARG A 108 -6.03 -13.31 2.20
N LYS A 109 -4.92 -13.00 1.52
CA LYS A 109 -3.99 -11.93 1.96
C LYS A 109 -4.64 -10.55 1.96
N LEU A 110 -5.55 -10.28 1.04
CA LEU A 110 -6.28 -9.02 1.02
C LEU A 110 -7.21 -8.88 2.22
N ASN A 111 -7.89 -9.96 2.62
CA ASN A 111 -8.70 -9.99 3.83
C ASN A 111 -7.85 -9.81 5.09
N ASP A 112 -6.71 -10.51 5.18
CA ASP A 112 -5.74 -10.34 6.27
C ASP A 112 -5.30 -8.87 6.36
N TRP A 113 -5.00 -8.25 5.22
CA TRP A 113 -4.64 -6.83 5.14
C TRP A 113 -5.76 -5.91 5.64
N TYR A 114 -7.03 -6.18 5.32
CA TYR A 114 -8.14 -5.39 5.87
C TYR A 114 -8.23 -5.48 7.39
N ILE A 115 -7.98 -6.67 7.96
CA ILE A 115 -7.96 -6.84 9.41
C ILE A 115 -6.85 -5.99 10.02
N TYR A 116 -5.62 -6.08 9.49
CA TYR A 116 -4.50 -5.26 9.97
C TYR A 116 -4.78 -3.75 9.88
N VAL A 117 -5.38 -3.28 8.79
CA VAL A 117 -5.74 -1.85 8.66
C VAL A 117 -6.85 -1.46 9.64
N SER A 118 -7.84 -2.32 9.86
CA SER A 118 -8.98 -2.03 10.74
C SER A 118 -8.58 -1.86 12.21
N VAL A 119 -7.55 -2.59 12.66
CA VAL A 119 -6.97 -2.44 14.00
C VAL A 119 -5.92 -1.32 14.07
N SER A 120 -5.45 -0.84 12.91
CA SER A 120 -4.53 0.31 12.86
C SER A 120 -5.32 1.62 12.97
N ASN A 121 -4.84 2.54 13.80
CA ASN A 121 -5.45 3.86 13.94
C ASN A 121 -4.87 4.85 12.91
N LEU A 122 -4.85 4.46 11.62
CA LEU A 122 -4.21 5.22 10.54
C LEU A 122 -5.24 5.69 9.48
N PRO A 123 -5.69 6.96 9.55
CA PRO A 123 -6.72 7.50 8.64
C PRO A 123 -6.41 7.34 7.14
N ASP A 124 -5.15 7.55 6.73
CA ASP A 124 -4.74 7.37 5.34
C ASP A 124 -4.95 5.93 4.84
N PHE A 125 -4.67 4.93 5.68
CA PHE A 125 -4.90 3.53 5.35
C PHE A 125 -6.37 3.17 5.40
N ASN A 126 -7.16 3.77 6.29
CA ASN A 126 -8.62 3.61 6.30
C ASN A 126 -9.27 4.12 5.00
N TYR A 127 -8.80 5.26 4.48
CA TYR A 127 -9.24 5.77 3.18
C TYR A 127 -8.83 4.83 2.03
N CYS A 128 -7.59 4.34 2.06
CA CYS A 128 -7.10 3.36 1.10
C CYS A 128 -7.95 2.08 1.13
N LEU A 129 -8.23 1.53 2.32
CA LEU A 129 -9.07 0.34 2.50
C LEU A 129 -10.45 0.51 1.89
N LYS A 130 -11.15 1.63 2.19
CA LYS A 130 -12.47 1.91 1.62
C LYS A 130 -12.44 1.92 0.09
N THR A 131 -11.36 2.45 -0.47
CA THR A 131 -11.14 2.51 -1.91
C THR A 131 -10.87 1.12 -2.49
N ILE A 132 -9.96 0.34 -1.91
CA ILE A 132 -9.65 -1.03 -2.38
C ILE A 132 -10.88 -1.94 -2.26
N ARG A 133 -11.60 -1.88 -1.13
CA ARG A 133 -12.80 -2.68 -0.89
C ARG A 133 -13.91 -2.42 -1.90
N ARG A 134 -14.07 -1.16 -2.36
CA ARG A 134 -15.05 -0.80 -3.40
C ARG A 134 -14.76 -1.47 -4.74
N TRP A 135 -13.50 -1.71 -5.05
CA TRP A 135 -13.02 -2.24 -6.33
C TRP A 135 -12.47 -3.67 -6.19
N GLN A 136 -12.82 -4.36 -5.10
CA GLN A 136 -12.20 -5.63 -4.73
C GLN A 136 -12.36 -6.69 -5.82
N GLU A 137 -13.56 -6.85 -6.37
CA GLU A 137 -13.81 -7.88 -7.38
C GLU A 137 -13.00 -7.60 -8.64
N GLU A 138 -13.02 -6.37 -9.16
CA GLU A 138 -12.24 -6.00 -10.35
C GLU A 138 -10.71 -6.03 -10.11
N ILE A 139 -10.25 -5.90 -8.86
CA ILE A 139 -8.84 -6.08 -8.48
C ILE A 139 -8.49 -7.58 -8.44
N LEU A 140 -9.33 -8.41 -7.83
CA LEU A 140 -9.08 -9.85 -7.70
C LEU A 140 -9.12 -10.55 -9.06
N ASN A 141 -9.87 -10.04 -10.04
CA ASN A 141 -9.84 -10.52 -11.42
C ASN A 141 -8.45 -10.44 -12.09
N SER A 142 -7.46 -9.76 -11.49
CA SER A 142 -6.08 -9.69 -11.99
C SER A 142 -5.17 -10.86 -11.55
N TYR A 143 -5.70 -11.85 -10.83
CA TYR A 143 -4.99 -13.00 -10.25
C TYR A 143 -5.62 -14.34 -10.62
#